data_AF-A0A508B7H6-F1
#
_entry.id   AF-A0A508B7H6-F1
#
_cell.length_a   1.000
_cell.length_b   1.000
_cell.length_c   1.000
_cell.angle_alpha   90.00
_cell.angle_beta   90.00
_cell.angle_gamma   90.00
#
_symmetry.space_group_name_H-M   'P 1'
#
loop_
_entity.id
_entity.type
_entity.pdbx_description
1 polymer ?
#
loop_
_entity_poly.entity_id
_entity_poly.type
_entity_poly.pdbx_seq_one_letter_code
_entity_poly.pdbx_strand_id
1 'polypeptide(L)'
;MGSGGLIGRKFDSSAPRVSRYETGKHEPDQETMAQIAEALGLPVAYFHATSDPLAKIILMVGRLPPKEQARISDLIERWIEKK
;
A
#
# COMPACT_ATOMS: atom_id res chain seq x y z
N MET A 1 11.18 -11.98 -27.98
CA MET A 1 11.31 -12.91 -26.83
C MET A 1 11.54 -12.02 -25.62
N GLY A 2 10.65 -11.84 -24.64
CA GLY A 2 9.55 -12.65 -24.16
C GLY A 2 9.66 -12.65 -22.63
N SER A 3 9.19 -11.58 -21.99
CA SER A 3 8.97 -11.54 -20.54
C SER A 3 7.86 -10.54 -20.21
N GLY A 4 6.70 -10.76 -20.82
CA GLY A 4 5.44 -10.38 -20.20
C GLY A 4 5.25 -11.26 -18.97
N GLY A 5 5.44 -10.70 -17.79
CA GLY A 5 5.44 -11.47 -16.54
C GLY A 5 5.35 -10.61 -15.29
N LEU A 6 4.58 -9.52 -15.31
CA LEU A 6 4.21 -8.77 -14.09
C LEU A 6 2.70 -8.56 -13.96
N ILE A 7 1.92 -9.24 -14.81
CA ILE A 7 0.47 -9.25 -14.76
C ILE A 7 0.05 -10.35 -13.79
N GLY A 8 -0.48 -9.96 -12.63
CA GLY A 8 -1.37 -10.86 -11.88
C GLY A 8 -0.90 -11.37 -10.53
N ARG A 9 0.02 -10.70 -9.81
CA ARG A 9 -0.01 -10.87 -8.34
C ARG A 9 -1.24 -10.12 -7.82
N LYS A 10 -2.38 -10.81 -7.77
CA LYS A 10 -3.50 -10.43 -6.92
C LYS A 10 -2.93 -10.38 -5.51
N PHE A 11 -2.64 -9.20 -5.01
CA PHE A 11 -2.49 -9.01 -3.59
C PHE A 11 -3.91 -9.03 -3.06
N ASP A 12 -4.42 -10.25 -2.89
CA ASP A 12 -5.67 -10.49 -2.24
C ASP A 12 -5.63 -9.76 -0.89
N SER A 13 -6.77 -9.21 -0.51
CA SER A 13 -7.08 -8.60 0.79
C SER A 13 -6.85 -9.51 1.99
N SER A 14 -6.21 -10.66 1.79
CA SER A 14 -5.83 -11.68 2.77
C SER A 14 -4.53 -11.35 3.50
N ALA A 15 -3.73 -10.37 3.05
CA ALA A 15 -2.61 -9.89 3.85
C ALA A 15 -3.15 -9.16 5.09
N PRO A 16 -2.83 -9.62 6.32
CA PRO A 16 -3.34 -9.00 7.53
C PRO A 16 -2.87 -7.55 7.61
N ARG A 17 -3.81 -6.62 7.82
CA ARG A 17 -3.50 -5.22 8.16
C ARG A 17 -3.41 -5.11 9.67
N VAL A 18 -2.32 -4.53 10.16
CA VAL A 18 -2.08 -4.26 11.59
C VAL A 18 -3.22 -3.43 12.17
N SER A 19 -3.75 -2.48 11.39
CA SER A 19 -4.88 -1.62 11.80
C SER A 19 -6.25 -2.32 11.86
N ARG A 20 -6.39 -3.64 11.61
CA ARG A 20 -7.65 -4.32 11.90
C ARG A 20 -7.76 -4.55 13.41
N TYR A 21 -8.27 -3.51 14.07
CA TYR A 21 -8.79 -3.51 15.44
C TYR A 21 -9.32 -4.89 15.84
N GLU A 22 -8.56 -5.62 16.66
CA GLU A 22 -9.12 -6.60 17.62
C GLU A 22 -8.11 -7.26 18.54
N THR A 23 -6.78 -7.13 18.35
CA THR A 23 -5.86 -7.85 19.25
C THR A 23 -4.73 -6.96 19.74
N GLY A 24 -4.90 -6.35 20.91
CA GLY A 24 -3.86 -5.60 21.63
C GLY A 24 -2.70 -6.46 22.15
N LYS A 25 -2.20 -7.40 21.36
CA LYS A 25 -1.06 -8.25 21.71
C LYS A 25 -0.08 -8.33 20.54
N HIS A 26 0.96 -7.50 20.68
CA HIS A 26 2.21 -7.49 19.91
C HIS A 26 2.07 -7.04 18.45
N GLU A 27 1.93 -5.72 18.26
CA GLU A 27 2.36 -5.12 16.99
C GLU A 27 3.86 -5.35 16.82
N PRO A 28 4.33 -5.81 15.64
CA PRO A 28 5.75 -5.83 15.34
C PRO A 28 6.31 -4.41 15.45
N ASP A 29 7.55 -4.28 15.91
CA ASP A 29 8.25 -3.00 15.86
C ASP A 29 8.43 -2.52 14.41
N GLN A 30 8.83 -1.26 14.25
CA GLN A 30 8.97 -0.63 12.92
C GLN A 30 9.98 -1.38 12.03
N GLU A 31 11.04 -1.94 12.62
CA GLU A 31 12.06 -2.68 11.90
C GLU A 31 11.51 -4.00 11.37
N THR A 32 10.82 -4.75 12.22
CA THR A 32 10.15 -6.00 11.84
C THR A 32 9.08 -5.75 10.77
N MET A 33 8.33 -4.65 10.90
CA MET A 33 7.33 -4.27 9.89
C MET A 33 7.97 -3.94 8.55
N ALA A 34 9.11 -3.24 8.55
CA ALA A 34 9.86 -2.93 7.33
C ALA A 34 10.38 -4.20 6.65
N GLN A 35 10.89 -5.17 7.41
CA GLN A 35 11.34 -6.45 6.89
C GLN A 35 10.19 -7.26 6.27
N ILE A 36 9.02 -7.30 6.92
CA ILE A 36 7.82 -7.95 6.38
C ILE A 36 7.37 -7.25 5.10
N ALA A 37 7.37 -5.92 5.09
CA ALA A 37 6.98 -5.11 3.95
C ALA A 37 7.91 -5.37 2.74
N GLU A 38 9.22 -5.41 2.98
CA GLU A 38 10.23 -5.74 1.97
C GLU A 38 10.02 -7.16 1.42
N ALA A 39 9.87 -8.16 2.29
CA ALA A 39 9.64 -9.55 1.89
C ALA A 39 8.38 -9.73 1.02
N LEU A 40 7.34 -8.92 1.27
CA LEU A 40 6.09 -8.95 0.52
C LEU A 40 6.10 -8.00 -0.70
N GLY A 41 7.10 -7.13 -0.83
CA GLY A 41 7.15 -6.09 -1.86
C GLY A 41 6.02 -5.07 -1.71
N LEU A 42 5.68 -4.73 -0.47
CA LEU A 42 4.58 -3.82 -0.12
C LEU A 42 5.11 -2.56 0.58
N PRO A 43 4.46 -1.40 0.42
CA PRO A 43 4.75 -0.23 1.25
C PRO A 43 4.39 -0.52 2.71
N VAL A 44 5.25 -0.14 3.67
CA VAL A 44 4.96 -0.27 5.12
C VAL A 44 3.60 0.37 5.49
N ALA A 45 3.28 1.50 4.87
CA ALA A 45 2.00 2.20 5.05
C ALA A 45 0.76 1.32 4.75
N TYR A 46 0.88 0.26 3.95
CA TYR A 46 -0.21 -0.66 3.64
C TYR A 46 -0.75 -1.36 4.90
N PHE A 47 0.14 -1.75 5.82
CA PHE A 47 -0.24 -2.46 7.04
C PHE A 47 -1.04 -1.58 8.01
N HIS A 48 -0.91 -0.26 7.89
CA HIS A 48 -1.59 0.73 8.72
C HIS A 48 -2.87 1.29 8.07
N ALA A 49 -3.24 0.84 6.87
CA ALA A 49 -4.44 1.33 6.21
C ALA A 49 -5.72 0.91 6.96
N THR A 50 -6.51 1.90 7.37
CA THR A 50 -7.74 1.68 8.17
C THR A 50 -8.91 1.13 7.35
N SER A 51 -8.88 1.27 6.02
CA SER A 51 -9.94 0.81 5.12
C SER A 51 -9.39 0.15 3.86
N ASP A 52 -10.18 -0.74 3.26
CA ASP A 52 -9.81 -1.42 2.01
C ASP A 52 -9.55 -0.44 0.85
N PRO A 53 -10.35 0.65 0.67
CA PRO A 53 -10.04 1.68 -0.33
C PRO A 53 -8.69 2.36 -0.10
N LEU A 54 -8.36 2.74 1.13
CA LEU A 54 -7.06 3.35 1.47
C LEU A 54 -5.91 2.39 1.20
N ALA A 55 -6.06 1.13 1.61
CA ALA A 55 -5.05 0.10 1.37
C ALA A 55 -4.77 -0.07 -0.12
N LYS A 56 -5.83 -0.10 -0.94
CA LYS A 56 -5.71 -0.20 -2.40
C LYS A 56 -5.00 1.01 -3.00
N ILE A 57 -5.31 2.22 -2.56
CA ILE A 57 -4.62 3.44 -3.01
C ILE A 57 -3.13 3.37 -2.70
N ILE A 58 -2.77 3.03 -1.45
CA ILE A 58 -1.37 2.88 -1.02
C ILE A 58 -0.63 1.86 -1.89
N LEU A 59 -1.23 0.70 -2.16
CA LEU A 59 -0.63 -0.33 -3.03
C LEU A 59 -0.42 0.15 -4.46
N MET A 60 -1.43 0.81 -5.04
CA MET A 60 -1.36 1.25 -6.43
C MET A 60 -0.34 2.38 -6.61
N VAL A 61 -0.38 3.39 -5.74
CA VAL A 61 0.50 4.56 -5.81
C VAL A 61 1.92 4.20 -5.42
N GLY A 62 2.12 3.39 -4.38
CA GLY A 62 3.46 2.99 -3.90
C GLY A 62 4.29 2.20 -4.92
N ARG A 63 3.69 1.68 -5.99
CA ARG A 63 4.37 1.00 -7.10
C ARG A 63 4.83 1.91 -8.21
N LEU A 64 4.38 3.16 -8.22
CA LEU A 64 4.71 4.11 -9.26
C LEU A 64 6.06 4.77 -9.00
N PRO A 65 6.78 5.21 -10.04
CA PRO A 65 7.95 6.08 -9.86
C PRO A 65 7.57 7.36 -9.10
N PRO A 66 8.50 7.98 -8.33
CA PRO A 66 8.22 9.18 -7.55
C PRO A 66 7.53 10.31 -8.33
N LYS A 67 7.90 10.48 -9.61
CA LYS A 67 7.28 11.48 -10.51
C LYS A 67 5.78 11.22 -10.74
N GLU A 68 5.38 9.97 -10.91
CA GLU A 68 3.97 9.61 -11.11
C GLU A 68 3.21 9.62 -9.79
N GLN A 69 3.85 9.30 -8.66
CA GLN A 69 3.26 9.49 -7.33
C GLN A 69 2.90 10.96 -7.09
N ALA A 70 3.83 11.88 -7.36
CA ALA A 70 3.58 13.32 -7.25
C ALA A 70 2.44 13.77 -8.16
N ARG A 71 2.40 13.27 -9.41
CA ARG A 71 1.32 13.57 -10.35
C ARG A 71 -0.06 13.12 -9.84
N ILE A 72 -0.15 11.95 -9.21
CA ILE A 72 -1.40 11.48 -8.61
C ILE A 72 -1.79 12.35 -7.41
N SER A 73 -0.82 12.75 -6.58
CA SER A 73 -1.07 13.68 -5.45
C SER A 73 -1.70 14.97 -5.96
N ASP A 74 -1.11 15.60 -6.97
CA ASP A 74 -1.64 16.84 -7.58
C ASP A 74 -3.06 16.66 -8.12
N LEU A 75 -3.37 15.50 -8.71
CA LEU A 75 -4.72 15.20 -9.22
C LEU A 75 -5.74 15.07 -8.09
N ILE A 76 -5.36 14.44 -6.98
CA ILE A 76 -6.21 14.28 -5.80
C ILE A 76 -6.46 15.64 -5.15
N GLU A 77 -5.42 16.47 -4.98
CA GLU A 77 -5.54 17.83 -4.44
C GLU A 77 -6.52 18.67 -5.25
N ARG A 78 -6.36 18.72 -6.58
CA ARG A 78 -7.27 19.43 -7.48
C ARG A 78 -8.71 18.91 -7.44
N TRP A 79 -8.90 17.61 -7.19
CA TRP A 79 -10.24 17.03 -7.08
C TRP A 79 -10.92 17.46 -5.78
N ILE A 80 -10.16 17.58 -4.69
CA ILE A 80 -10.65 18.07 -3.39
C ILE A 80 -11.01 19.56 -3.49
N GLU A 81 -10.16 20.39 -4.11
CA GLU A 81 -10.41 21.85 -4.24
C GLU A 81 -11.62 22.21 -5.10
N LYS A 82 -12.02 21.33 -6.02
CA LYS A 82 -13.19 21.55 -6.89
C LYS A 82 -14.52 21.18 -6.23
N LYS A 83 -14.50 20.66 -5.01
CA LYS A 83 -15.65 20.14 -4.30
C LYS A 83 -16.00 21.02 -3.11
#